data_AF-A0A2R4TA01-F1
#
_entry.id   AF-A0A2R4TA01-F1
#
_cell.length_a   1.000
_cell.length_b   1.000
_cell.length_c   1.000
_cell.angle_alpha   90.00
_cell.angle_beta   90.00
_cell.angle_gamma   90.00
#
_symmetry.space_group_name_H-M   'P 1'
#
loop_
_entity.id
_entity.type
_entity.pdbx_description
1 polymer ?
#
loop_
_entity_poly.entity_id
_entity_poly.type
_entity_poly.pdbx_seq_one_letter_code
_entity_poly.pdbx_strand_id
1 'polypeptide(L)'
;MNPCVHTPGVTSPRHLPQEQAQVPGHIPGAANVPWAQAANEDKTFKSADELKELYARKGITPDREIIAYCRIGERSSHTWFALHELLGYPDVKNYDGSWTEYGSLVRAPVEMG
;
A
#
# COMPACT_ATOMS: atom_id res chain seq x y z
N MET A 1 8.19 14.36 -2.48
CA MET A 1 7.05 13.44 -2.60
C MET A 1 7.19 12.39 -1.51
N ASN A 2 6.13 12.16 -0.73
CA ASN A 2 6.14 11.21 0.37
C ASN A 2 6.04 9.77 -0.18
N PRO A 3 6.73 8.78 0.40
CA PRO A 3 6.67 7.40 -0.06
C PRO A 3 5.27 6.82 0.15
N CYS A 4 4.55 6.57 -0.95
CA CYS A 4 3.28 5.84 -0.94
C CYS A 4 3.54 4.34 -1.13
N VAL A 5 2.88 3.46 -0.37
CA VAL A 5 3.05 2.00 -0.49
C VAL A 5 1.83 1.39 -1.16
N HIS A 6 2.04 0.69 -2.27
CA HIS A 6 0.98 0.02 -3.04
C HIS A 6 1.21 -1.49 -3.13
N THR A 7 0.14 -2.27 -2.92
CA THR A 7 0.12 -3.70 -3.28
C THR A 7 -0.54 -3.89 -4.65
N PRO A 8 0.18 -4.41 -5.66
CA PRO A 8 -0.39 -4.69 -6.97
C PRO A 8 -1.30 -5.92 -6.93
N GLY A 9 -2.24 -5.97 -7.87
CA GLY A 9 -2.91 -7.20 -8.27
C GLY A 9 -4.40 -7.25 -7.92
N VAL A 10 -5.16 -7.62 -8.96
CA VAL A 10 -6.60 -7.87 -9.01
C VAL A 10 -7.45 -6.63 -9.24
N THR A 11 -7.70 -6.36 -10.53
CA THR A 11 -8.93 -5.73 -11.02
C THR A 11 -10.12 -6.33 -10.28
N SER A 12 -11.09 -5.51 -9.87
CA SER A 12 -12.23 -5.98 -9.08
C SER A 12 -12.81 -7.30 -9.62
N PRO A 13 -13.14 -8.28 -8.76
CA PRO A 13 -13.92 -9.44 -9.16
C PRO A 13 -15.19 -8.98 -9.90
N ARG A 14 -15.57 -9.68 -10.98
CA ARG A 14 -16.73 -9.31 -11.82
C ARG A 14 -18.07 -9.15 -11.08
N HIS A 15 -18.18 -9.73 -9.87
CA HIS A 15 -19.37 -9.65 -9.03
C HIS A 15 -19.37 -8.44 -8.06
N LEU A 16 -18.29 -7.65 -8.00
CA LEU A 16 -18.13 -6.48 -7.13
C LEU A 16 -17.81 -5.22 -7.96
N PRO A 17 -18.73 -4.76 -8.84
CA PRO A 17 -18.46 -3.62 -9.73
C PRO A 17 -18.13 -2.32 -8.98
N GLN A 18 -18.57 -2.18 -7.73
CA GLN A 18 -18.29 -1.01 -6.89
C GLN A 18 -16.79 -0.86 -6.55
N GLU A 19 -16.01 -1.94 -6.60
CA GLU A 19 -14.57 -1.90 -6.33
C GLU A 19 -13.73 -1.65 -7.59
N GLN A 20 -14.36 -1.21 -8.69
CA GLN A 20 -13.68 -0.99 -9.97
C GLN A 20 -13.28 0.49 -10.13
N ALA A 21 -11.98 0.71 -10.39
CA ALA A 21 -11.47 2.03 -10.77
C ALA A 21 -11.70 2.30 -12.28
N GLN A 22 -11.79 3.58 -12.66
CA GLN A 22 -11.95 3.97 -14.07
C GLN A 22 -10.65 3.81 -14.87
N VAL A 23 -9.48 3.96 -14.24
CA VAL A 23 -8.17 3.80 -14.89
C VAL A 23 -7.25 2.80 -14.16
N PRO A 24 -6.40 2.07 -14.88
CA PRO A 24 -5.29 1.31 -14.29
C PRO A 24 -4.12 2.23 -13.94
N GLY A 25 -3.19 1.73 -13.12
CA GLY A 25 -1.93 2.41 -12.78
C GLY A 25 -1.67 2.45 -11.28
N HIS A 26 -0.82 3.38 -10.87
CA HIS A 26 -0.53 3.68 -9.46
C HIS A 26 -0.34 5.18 -9.23
N ILE A 27 -0.35 5.60 -7.96
CA ILE A 27 -0.11 7.00 -7.58
C ILE A 27 1.36 7.33 -7.91
N PRO A 28 1.66 8.47 -8.54
CA PRO A 28 3.02 8.82 -8.91
C PRO A 28 4.03 8.75 -7.76
N GLY A 29 5.16 8.07 -7.98
CA GLY A 29 6.20 7.86 -6.97
C GLY A 29 5.87 6.82 -5.90
N ALA A 30 4.78 6.05 -6.04
CA ALA A 30 4.46 4.96 -5.12
C ALA A 30 5.46 3.80 -5.22
N ALA A 31 5.93 3.34 -4.08
CA ALA A 31 6.68 2.10 -3.92
C ALA A 31 5.74 0.89 -3.90
N ASN A 32 6.04 -0.09 -4.74
CA ASN A 32 5.30 -1.34 -4.79
C ASN A 32 5.84 -2.35 -3.75
N VAL A 33 5.02 -2.64 -2.72
CA VAL A 33 5.27 -3.67 -1.70
C VAL A 33 3.99 -4.49 -1.52
N PRO A 34 3.92 -5.71 -2.08
CA PRO A 34 2.81 -6.61 -1.84
C PRO A 34 2.70 -6.98 -0.35
N TRP A 35 1.53 -6.77 0.26
CA TRP A 35 1.28 -7.06 1.69
C TRP A 35 1.75 -8.44 2.14
N ALA A 36 1.62 -9.46 1.28
CA ALA A 36 2.03 -10.83 1.56
C ALA A 36 3.54 -10.99 1.81
N GLN A 37 4.38 -10.06 1.34
CA GLN A 37 5.82 -10.07 1.61
C GLN A 37 6.13 -9.74 3.08
N ALA A 38 5.21 -9.09 3.80
CA ALA A 38 5.33 -8.81 5.23
C ALA A 38 4.87 -9.99 6.12
N ALA A 39 4.36 -11.07 5.53
CA ALA A 39 3.92 -12.26 6.24
C ALA A 39 4.82 -13.46 5.94
N ASN A 40 4.93 -14.37 6.91
CA ASN A 40 5.54 -15.68 6.76
C ASN A 40 4.57 -16.67 6.09
N GLU A 41 5.07 -17.86 5.75
CA GLU A 41 4.23 -18.92 5.15
C GLU A 41 3.07 -19.34 6.07
N ASP A 42 3.33 -19.36 7.38
CA ASP A 42 2.37 -19.67 8.45
C ASP A 42 1.39 -18.52 8.76
N LYS A 43 1.44 -17.43 7.99
CA LYS A 43 0.61 -16.22 8.11
C LYS A 43 0.91 -15.33 9.31
N THR A 44 1.96 -15.60 10.08
CA THR A 44 2.48 -14.65 11.07
C THR A 44 3.19 -13.48 10.38
N PHE A 45 3.32 -12.35 11.07
CA PHE A 45 4.18 -11.26 10.58
C PHE A 45 5.65 -11.70 10.60
N LYS A 46 6.41 -11.19 9.63
CA LYS A 46 7.88 -11.27 9.65
C LYS A 46 8.46 -10.56 10.88
N SER A 47 9.70 -10.90 11.23
CA SER A 47 10.41 -10.22 12.30
C SER A 47 10.58 -8.73 12.01
N ALA A 48 10.72 -7.91 13.05
CA ALA A 48 10.89 -6.47 12.89
C ALA A 48 12.10 -6.11 12.00
N ASP A 49 13.19 -6.89 12.07
CA ASP A 49 14.37 -6.63 11.25
C ASP A 49 14.14 -6.96 9.76
N GLU A 50 13.49 -8.09 9.47
CA GLU A 50 13.09 -8.44 8.09
C GLU A 50 12.12 -7.41 7.51
N LEU A 51 11.17 -6.92 8.32
CA LEU A 51 10.22 -5.88 7.91
C LEU A 51 10.94 -4.56 7.62
N LYS A 52 11.84 -4.11 8.50
CA LYS A 52 12.66 -2.90 8.27
C LYS A 52 13.44 -3.01 6.97
N GLU A 53 14.08 -4.15 6.73
CA GLU A 53 14.84 -4.37 5.51
C GLU A 53 13.94 -4.37 4.26
N LEU A 54 12.79 -5.04 4.34
CA LEU A 54 11.79 -5.07 3.27
C LEU A 54 11.37 -3.67 2.82
N TYR A 55 11.01 -2.82 3.78
CA TYR A 55 10.55 -1.46 3.52
C TYR A 55 11.70 -0.51 3.13
N ALA A 56 12.87 -0.62 3.78
CA ALA A 56 14.03 0.20 3.47
C ALA A 56 14.56 -0.01 2.05
N ARG A 57 14.52 -1.25 1.52
CA ARG A 57 14.87 -1.55 0.11
C ARG A 57 14.00 -0.81 -0.91
N LYS A 58 12.87 -0.27 -0.47
CA LYS A 58 11.91 0.50 -1.27
C LYS A 58 11.90 1.99 -0.91
N GLY A 59 12.84 2.44 -0.08
CA GLY A 59 12.94 3.84 0.36
C GLY A 59 11.87 4.24 1.37
N ILE A 60 11.24 3.27 2.05
CA ILE A 60 10.23 3.49 3.08
C ILE A 60 10.93 3.48 4.44
N THR A 61 11.15 4.67 4.99
CA THR A 61 11.93 4.93 6.20
C THR A 61 11.16 5.84 7.16
N PRO A 62 11.44 5.80 8.48
CA PRO A 62 10.62 6.47 9.50
C PRO A 62 10.79 7.99 9.54
N ASP A 63 11.71 8.56 8.76
CA ASP A 63 11.97 10.00 8.68
C ASP A 63 10.97 10.76 7.79
N ARG A 64 9.97 10.06 7.24
CA ARG A 64 8.98 10.60 6.31
C ARG A 64 7.57 10.13 6.65
N GLU A 65 6.59 10.94 6.28
CA GLU A 65 5.19 10.51 6.25
C GLU A 65 5.04 9.36 5.23
N ILE A 66 4.33 8.30 5.63
CA ILE A 66 4.06 7.14 4.79
C ILE A 66 2.55 6.96 4.65
N ILE A 67 2.09 6.78 3.41
CA ILE A 67 0.68 6.51 3.11
C ILE A 67 0.57 5.13 2.47
N ALA A 68 -0.09 4.21 3.17
CA ALA A 68 -0.40 2.88 2.65
C ALA A 68 -1.75 2.89 1.94
N TYR A 69 -1.83 2.31 0.74
CA TYR A 69 -3.09 2.16 0.00
C TYR A 69 -3.12 0.87 -0.81
N CYS A 70 -4.31 0.35 -1.09
CA CYS A 70 -4.48 -0.83 -1.94
C CYS A 70 -5.61 -0.60 -2.95
N ARG A 71 -6.62 -1.48 -2.98
CA ARG A 71 -7.87 -1.27 -3.74
C ARG A 71 -8.93 -0.59 -2.88
N ILE A 72 -9.21 -1.11 -1.68
CA ILE A 72 -10.32 -0.71 -0.78
C ILE A 72 -9.88 -0.60 0.70
N GLY A 73 -8.62 -0.29 0.99
CA GLY A 73 -8.14 -0.16 2.37
C GLY A 73 -7.83 -1.46 3.14
N GLU A 74 -8.35 -2.62 2.70
CA GLU A 74 -8.24 -3.89 3.45
C GLU A 74 -6.80 -4.41 3.58
N ARG A 75 -6.02 -4.38 2.50
CA ARG A 75 -4.63 -4.87 2.45
C ARG A 75 -3.63 -3.81 2.89
N SER A 76 -4.00 -2.55 2.78
CA SER A 76 -3.17 -1.44 3.24
C SER A 76 -3.22 -1.30 4.76
N SER A 77 -4.31 -1.70 5.43
CA SER A 77 -4.35 -1.77 6.89
C SER A 77 -3.32 -2.77 7.46
N HIS A 78 -3.10 -3.91 6.80
CA HIS A 78 -2.06 -4.87 7.17
C HIS A 78 -0.66 -4.27 7.08
N THR A 79 -0.40 -3.53 5.99
CA THR A 79 0.88 -2.84 5.77
C THR A 79 1.07 -1.70 6.77
N TRP A 80 0.00 -0.93 7.02
CA TRP A 80 -0.03 0.13 8.04
C TRP A 80 0.28 -0.43 9.43
N PHE A 81 -0.31 -1.55 9.82
CA PHE A 81 -0.05 -2.20 11.10
C PHE A 81 1.42 -2.62 11.24
N ALA A 82 2.00 -3.21 10.18
CA ALA A 82 3.41 -3.58 10.20
C ALA A 82 4.33 -2.36 10.38
N LEU A 83 4.07 -1.25 9.69
CA LEU A 83 4.89 -0.04 9.78
C LEU A 83 4.68 0.72 11.10
N HIS A 84 3.44 0.93 11.51
CA HIS A 84 3.09 1.74 12.67
C HIS A 84 3.25 0.95 13.98
N GLU A 85 2.56 -0.18 14.11
CA GLU A 85 2.46 -0.92 15.38
C GLU A 85 3.68 -1.82 15.63
N LEU A 86 4.21 -2.47 14.58
CA LEU A 86 5.34 -3.40 14.76
C LEU A 86 6.71 -2.70 14.66
N LEU A 87 6.85 -1.73 13.75
CA LEU A 87 8.11 -1.01 13.55
C LEU A 87 8.19 0.33 14.27
N GLY A 88 7.07 0.85 14.79
CA GLY A 88 7.03 2.11 15.54
C GLY A 88 7.27 3.34 14.66
N TYR A 89 6.94 3.28 13.37
CA TYR A 89 7.10 4.45 12.50
C TYR A 89 6.08 5.53 12.88
N PRO A 90 6.51 6.78 13.10
CA PRO A 90 5.70 7.77 13.82
C PRO A 90 4.59 8.41 12.97
N ASP A 91 4.72 8.39 11.63
CA ASP A 91 3.78 9.07 10.72
C ASP A 91 3.37 8.14 9.58
N VAL A 92 2.47 7.21 9.88
CA VAL A 92 1.93 6.24 8.92
C VAL A 92 0.41 6.36 8.87
N LYS A 93 -0.14 6.57 7.68
CA LYS A 93 -1.57 6.71 7.42
C LYS A 93 -2.06 5.60 6.50
N ASN A 94 -3.29 5.14 6.74
CA ASN A 94 -3.98 4.24 5.82
C ASN A 94 -4.97 5.07 4.99
N TYR A 95 -4.81 5.06 3.67
CA TYR A 95 -5.77 5.69 2.75
C TYR A 95 -6.81 4.65 2.32
N ASP A 96 -7.95 4.67 2.98
CA ASP A 96 -9.03 3.69 2.83
C ASP A 96 -9.74 3.79 1.48
N GLY A 97 -9.94 5.01 0.95
CA GLY A 97 -10.48 5.23 -0.40
C GLY A 97 -9.66 4.55 -1.51
N SER A 98 -8.35 4.44 -1.28
CA SER A 98 -7.43 3.58 -2.05
C SER A 98 -7.56 3.76 -3.58
N TRP A 99 -7.23 2.74 -4.38
CA TRP A 99 -7.28 2.85 -5.83
C TRP A 99 -8.70 2.97 -6.40
N THR A 100 -9.73 2.46 -5.69
CA THR A 100 -11.13 2.62 -6.14
C THR A 100 -11.54 4.07 -6.24
N GLU A 101 -11.16 4.87 -5.25
CA GLU A 101 -11.37 6.31 -5.26
C GLU A 101 -10.38 6.98 -6.21
N TYR A 102 -9.07 6.82 -5.97
CA TYR A 102 -8.03 7.57 -6.68
C TYR A 102 -8.06 7.34 -8.19
N GLY A 103 -8.19 6.08 -8.63
CA GLY A 103 -8.29 5.71 -10.03
C GLY A 103 -9.62 6.08 -10.69
N SER A 104 -10.52 6.75 -9.97
CA SER A 104 -11.78 7.30 -10.48
C SER A 104 -11.83 8.84 -10.37
N LEU A 105 -10.84 9.47 -9.73
CA LEU A 105 -10.76 10.92 -9.60
C LEU A 105 -10.42 11.58 -10.94
N VAL A 106 -11.23 12.56 -11.32
CA VAL A 106 -11.03 13.33 -12.56
C VAL A 106 -9.72 14.10 -12.49
N ARG A 107 -8.82 13.87 -13.45
CA ARG A 107 -7.51 14.53 -13.58
C ARG A 107 -6.53 14.25 -12.43
N ALA A 108 -6.75 13.21 -11.63
CA ALA A 108 -5.71 12.75 -10.73
C ALA A 108 -4.50 12.24 -11.54
N PRO A 109 -3.26 12.58 -11.15
CA PRO A 109 -2.08 12.12 -11.87
C PRO A 109 -1.87 10.62 -11.62
N VAL A 110 -1.58 9.87 -12.68
CA VAL A 110 -1.40 8.41 -12.65
C VAL A 110 -0.12 8.03 -13.37
N GLU A 111 0.68 7.17 -12.74
CA GLU A 111 1.84 6.54 -13.37
C GLU A 111 1.49 5.11 -13.80
N MET A 112 2.11 4.68 -14.91
CA MET A 112 1.99 3.33 -15.46
C MET A 112 3.37 2.66 -15.38
N GLY A 113 3.40 1.39 -14.96
CA GLY A 113 4.63 0.62 -14.79
C GLY A 113 4.73 0.05 -13.39
#